data_AF-A0A7V5SKK2-F1
#
_entry.id   AF-A0A7V5SKK2-F1
#
_cell.length_a   1.000
_cell.length_b   1.000
_cell.length_c   1.000
_cell.angle_alpha   90.00
_cell.angle_beta   90.00
_cell.angle_gamma   90.00
#
_symmetry.space_group_name_H-M   'P 1'
#
loop_
_entity.id
_entity.type
_entity.pdbx_description
1 polymer ?
#
loop_
_entity_poly.entity_id
_entity_poly.type
_entity_poly.pdbx_seq_one_letter_code
_entity_poly.pdbx_strand_id
1 'polypeptide(L)'
;MATWLLLVGCTSTPLTPEPPPVVFPDSAVSFRLHVQPFLRQGCAFAGCHSSASRAGGVALEEYAQLWERPGLVIPGVPEQSLLVQLLEGQLPHLPDLRARTTENQRRGVRRWIAEGAQNN
;
A
#
# COMPACT_ATOMS: atom_id res chain seq x y z
N MET A 1 -14.10 19.39 -52.43
CA MET A 1 -13.88 17.97 -52.06
C MET A 1 -13.51 17.96 -50.58
N ALA A 2 -14.44 17.61 -49.69
CA ALA A 2 -14.19 17.61 -48.26
C ALA A 2 -13.56 16.27 -47.88
N THR A 3 -12.26 16.31 -47.55
CA THR A 3 -11.50 15.15 -47.10
C THR A 3 -11.86 14.87 -45.65
N TRP A 4 -12.57 13.77 -45.41
CA TRP A 4 -12.90 13.30 -44.07
C TRP A 4 -11.66 12.62 -43.48
N LEU A 5 -11.02 13.26 -42.50
CA LEU A 5 -10.03 12.60 -41.64
C LEU A 5 -10.77 11.66 -40.68
N LEU A 6 -10.64 10.36 -40.89
CA LEU A 6 -11.01 9.35 -39.90
C LEU A 6 -9.94 9.31 -38.82
N LEU A 7 -10.24 9.92 -37.66
CA LEU A 7 -9.42 9.78 -36.45
C LEU A 7 -9.63 8.37 -35.87
N VAL A 8 -8.69 7.47 -36.13
CA VAL A 8 -8.60 6.19 -35.41
C VAL A 8 -8.08 6.51 -34.00
N GLY A 9 -9.00 6.57 -33.04
CA GLY A 9 -8.67 6.72 -31.63
C GLY A 9 -8.06 5.43 -31.08
N CYS A 10 -6.80 5.48 -30.66
CA CYS A 10 -6.20 4.41 -29.86
C CYS A 10 -6.83 4.47 -28.46
N THR A 11 -7.76 3.58 -28.14
CA THR A 11 -8.18 3.37 -26.75
C THR A 11 -7.04 2.64 -26.05
N SER A 12 -6.33 3.34 -25.17
CA SER A 12 -5.33 2.73 -24.27
C SER A 12 -6.04 1.85 -23.25
N THR A 13 -6.54 0.70 -23.69
CA THR A 13 -6.98 -0.35 -22.77
C THR A 13 -5.72 -0.90 -22.11
N PRO A 14 -5.53 -0.72 -20.79
CA PRO A 14 -4.40 -1.36 -20.12
C PRO A 14 -4.49 -2.86 -20.37
N LEU A 15 -3.39 -3.45 -20.88
CA LEU A 15 -3.32 -4.86 -21.29
C LEU A 15 -3.48 -5.83 -20.11
N THR A 16 -3.54 -5.31 -18.88
CA THR A 16 -3.82 -6.05 -17.66
C THR A 16 -4.81 -5.26 -16.80
N PRO A 17 -5.95 -5.84 -16.41
CA PRO A 17 -6.81 -5.22 -15.41
C PRO A 17 -6.00 -5.06 -14.11
N GLU A 18 -6.06 -3.86 -13.50
CA GLU A 18 -5.50 -3.62 -12.18
C GLU A 18 -6.10 -4.63 -11.19
N PRO A 19 -5.30 -5.24 -10.30
CA PRO A 19 -5.86 -6.12 -9.28
C PRO A 19 -6.88 -5.36 -8.44
N PRO A 20 -7.99 -6.00 -8.02
CA PRO A 20 -8.99 -5.34 -7.21
C PRO A 20 -8.37 -4.88 -5.88
N PRO A 21 -8.82 -3.75 -5.30
CA PRO A 21 -8.34 -3.28 -4.01
C PRO A 21 -8.51 -4.34 -2.92
N VAL A 22 -7.47 -4.52 -2.10
CA VAL A 22 -7.54 -5.40 -0.92
C VAL A 22 -8.57 -4.87 0.07
N VAL A 23 -9.48 -5.75 0.52
CA VAL A 23 -10.47 -5.49 1.56
C VAL A 23 -10.04 -6.14 2.86
N PHE A 24 -10.03 -5.36 3.94
CA PHE A 24 -9.64 -5.79 5.27
C PHE A 24 -10.88 -6.12 6.12
N PRO A 25 -10.84 -7.18 6.95
CA PRO A 25 -11.86 -7.45 7.94
C PRO A 25 -11.73 -6.48 9.13
N ASP A 26 -12.79 -6.37 9.95
CA ASP A 26 -12.79 -5.50 11.13
C ASP A 26 -11.92 -6.05 12.28
N SER A 27 -11.59 -7.34 12.27
CA SER A 27 -10.72 -8.00 13.24
C SER A 27 -10.08 -9.27 12.66
N ALA A 28 -9.13 -9.84 13.39
CA ALA A 28 -8.33 -11.00 12.97
C ALA A 28 -7.66 -10.76 11.62
N VAL A 29 -7.06 -9.59 11.46
CA VAL A 29 -6.39 -9.21 10.21
C VAL A 29 -5.16 -10.09 10.02
N SER A 30 -5.19 -10.90 8.97
CA SER A 30 -4.04 -11.69 8.55
C SER A 30 -3.02 -10.85 7.79
N PHE A 31 -1.74 -10.96 8.16
CA PHE A 31 -0.66 -10.33 7.39
C PHE A 31 -0.61 -10.88 5.97
N ARG A 32 -0.59 -12.21 5.82
CA ARG A 32 -0.42 -12.88 4.52
C ARG A 32 -1.59 -12.63 3.57
N LEU A 33 -2.81 -12.58 4.09
CA LEU A 33 -4.02 -12.44 3.28
C LEU A 33 -4.43 -10.98 3.01
N HIS A 34 -4.04 -10.04 3.87
CA HIS A 34 -4.50 -8.65 3.76
C HIS A 34 -3.34 -7.64 3.69
N VAL A 35 -2.46 -7.62 4.71
CA VAL A 35 -1.42 -6.57 4.81
C VAL A 35 -0.38 -6.71 3.72
N GLN A 36 0.17 -7.91 3.50
CA GLN A 36 1.20 -8.15 2.50
C GLN A 36 0.71 -7.88 1.08
N PRO A 37 -0.48 -8.36 0.64
CA PRO A 37 -1.03 -7.97 -0.66
C PRO A 37 -1.23 -6.47 -0.79
N PHE A 38 -1.72 -5.78 0.25
CA PHE A 38 -1.89 -4.34 0.23
C PHE A 38 -0.56 -3.59 0.04
N LEU A 39 0.47 -3.95 0.83
CA LEU A 39 1.80 -3.35 0.72
C LEU A 39 2.43 -3.63 -0.64
N ARG A 40 2.32 -4.86 -1.16
CA ARG A 40 2.88 -5.23 -2.47
C ARG A 40 2.19 -4.53 -3.63
N GLN A 41 0.87 -4.39 -3.60
CA GLN A 41 0.10 -3.73 -4.66
C GLN A 41 0.29 -2.20 -4.64
N GLY A 42 0.27 -1.59 -3.45
CA GLY A 42 0.21 -0.13 -3.31
C GLY A 42 1.53 0.57 -3.01
N CYS A 43 2.57 -0.16 -2.56
CA CYS A 43 3.78 0.46 -2.00
C CYS A 43 5.09 -0.17 -2.48
N ALA A 44 5.13 -1.50 -2.58
CA ALA A 44 6.34 -2.27 -2.83
C ALA A 44 6.57 -2.51 -4.33
N PHE A 45 6.71 -1.43 -5.09
CA PHE A 45 6.99 -1.47 -6.53
C PHE A 45 8.29 -0.72 -6.86
N ALA A 46 8.80 -0.94 -8.07
CA ALA A 46 10.04 -0.34 -8.53
C ALA A 46 10.00 1.20 -8.46
N GLY A 47 11.06 1.80 -7.92
CA GLY A 47 11.16 3.23 -7.64
C GLY A 47 10.60 3.66 -6.28
N CYS A 48 9.84 2.80 -5.61
CA CYS A 48 9.33 3.03 -4.25
C CYS A 48 9.89 1.99 -3.28
N HIS A 49 9.04 1.24 -2.56
CA HIS A 49 9.48 0.40 -1.43
C HIS A 49 9.62 -1.09 -1.78
N SER A 50 9.94 -1.41 -3.03
CA SER A 50 10.35 -2.77 -3.40
C SER A 50 11.66 -3.16 -2.73
N SER A 51 11.97 -4.46 -2.66
CA SER A 51 13.25 -4.95 -2.12
C SER A 51 14.45 -4.42 -2.90
N ALA A 52 14.27 -4.15 -4.19
CA ALA A 52 15.30 -3.59 -5.06
C ALA A 52 15.47 -2.08 -4.89
N SER A 53 14.38 -1.32 -4.79
CA SER A 53 14.44 0.15 -4.80
C SER A 53 14.59 0.77 -3.41
N ARG A 54 13.95 0.18 -2.40
CA ARG A 54 14.07 0.58 -0.98
C ARG A 54 13.99 2.10 -0.74
N ALA A 55 13.09 2.81 -1.42
CA ALA A 55 12.94 4.25 -1.27
C ALA A 55 12.77 4.63 0.21
N GLY A 56 13.42 5.71 0.65
CA GLY A 56 13.44 6.08 2.07
C GLY A 56 14.08 5.03 3.00
N GLY A 57 14.89 4.11 2.45
CA GLY A 57 15.64 3.09 3.19
C GLY A 57 14.84 1.83 3.56
N VAL A 58 13.58 1.70 3.13
CA VAL A 58 12.68 0.61 3.57
C VAL A 58 12.15 -0.22 2.41
N ALA A 59 12.08 -1.53 2.63
CA ALA A 59 11.37 -2.48 1.77
C ALA A 59 10.09 -2.96 2.48
N LEU A 60 9.02 -3.21 1.70
CA LEU A 60 7.69 -3.55 2.22
C LEU A 60 7.12 -4.85 1.60
N GLU A 61 7.95 -5.67 0.97
CA GLU A 61 7.50 -6.90 0.28
C GLU A 61 7.29 -8.07 1.25
N GLU A 62 8.12 -8.16 2.28
CA GLU A 62 8.17 -9.28 3.23
C GLU A 62 8.01 -8.84 4.68
N TYR A 63 7.43 -9.73 5.49
CA TYR A 63 7.18 -9.47 6.92
C TYR A 63 8.43 -9.01 7.68
N ALA A 64 9.56 -9.69 7.46
CA ALA A 64 10.81 -9.39 8.15
C ALA A 64 11.31 -7.96 7.87
N GLN A 65 11.02 -7.42 6.68
CA GLN A 65 11.49 -6.10 6.26
C GLN A 65 10.81 -4.97 7.02
N LEU A 66 9.60 -5.20 7.53
CA LEU A 66 8.87 -4.22 8.35
C LEU A 66 9.57 -3.90 9.67
N TRP A 67 10.50 -4.77 10.10
CA TRP A 67 11.27 -4.63 11.33
C TRP A 67 12.68 -4.07 11.11
N GLU A 68 13.12 -3.94 9.85
CA GLU A 68 14.45 -3.38 9.53
C GLU A 68 14.55 -1.89 9.88
N ARG A 69 13.41 -1.18 9.91
CA ARG A 69 13.33 0.21 10.36
C ARG A 69 12.63 0.30 11.72
N PRO A 70 13.33 0.69 12.79
CA PRO A 70 12.71 0.93 14.09
C PRO A 70 11.53 1.90 13.99
N GLY A 71 10.41 1.54 14.63
CA GLY A 71 9.21 2.37 14.68
C GLY A 71 8.37 2.39 13.39
N LEU A 72 8.78 1.69 12.32
CA LEU A 72 7.94 1.54 11.12
C LEU A 72 6.60 0.90 11.49
N VAL A 73 6.67 -0.20 12.24
CA VAL A 73 5.56 -0.85 12.91
C VAL A 73 5.91 -0.96 14.40
N ILE A 74 4.95 -0.74 15.29
CA ILE A 74 5.06 -0.95 16.73
C ILE A 74 3.87 -1.81 17.15
N PRO A 75 4.07 -3.12 17.43
CA PRO A 75 3.00 -4.03 17.82
C PRO A 75 2.17 -3.49 18.98
N GLY A 76 0.84 -3.49 18.81
CA GLY A 76 -0.12 -3.03 19.82
C GLY A 76 -0.24 -1.51 19.94
N VAL A 77 0.59 -0.72 19.24
CA VAL A 77 0.64 0.75 19.40
C VAL A 77 0.54 1.44 18.03
N PRO A 78 -0.63 1.39 17.36
CA PRO A 78 -0.79 1.94 16.02
C PRO A 78 -0.49 3.44 15.93
N GLU A 79 -0.88 4.23 16.94
CA GLU A 79 -0.65 5.68 16.97
C GLU A 79 0.83 6.07 16.91
N GLN A 80 1.71 5.18 17.40
CA GLN A 80 3.16 5.43 17.41
C GLN A 80 3.86 4.76 16.22
N SER A 81 3.14 3.99 15.40
CA SER A 81 3.70 3.31 14.23
C SER A 81 3.77 4.26 13.04
N LEU A 82 4.97 4.50 12.51
CA LEU A 82 5.18 5.40 11.37
C LEU A 82 4.32 5.03 10.16
N LEU A 83 4.12 3.74 9.88
CA LEU A 83 3.26 3.29 8.78
C LEU A 83 1.85 3.85 8.88
N VAL A 84 1.27 3.88 10.08
CA VAL A 84 -0.07 4.41 10.34
C VAL A 84 -0.08 5.93 10.21
N GLN A 85 0.90 6.61 10.79
CA GLN A 85 1.00 8.07 10.73
C GLN A 85 1.09 8.57 9.27
N LEU A 86 1.82 7.85 8.41
CA LEU A 86 1.91 8.15 6.98
C LEU A 86 0.59 7.87 6.24
N LEU A 87 -0.03 6.71 6.48
CA LEU A 87 -1.31 6.35 5.86
C LEU A 87 -2.43 7.32 6.20
N GLU A 88 -2.41 7.90 7.40
CA GLU A 88 -3.43 8.84 7.88
C GLU A 88 -3.09 10.31 7.60
N GLY A 89 -1.96 10.57 6.96
CA GLY A 89 -1.51 11.92 6.60
C GLY A 89 -1.08 12.77 7.79
N GLN A 90 -0.75 12.16 8.93
CA GLN A 90 -0.14 12.84 10.06
C GLN A 90 1.32 13.21 9.75
N LEU A 91 1.96 12.41 8.89
CA LEU A 91 3.28 12.68 8.33
C LEU A 91 3.21 12.73 6.80
N PRO A 92 4.03 13.59 6.16
CA PRO A 92 4.03 13.72 4.72
C PRO A 92 4.67 12.50 4.05
N HIS A 93 4.13 12.11 2.90
CA HIS A 93 4.67 11.10 2.01
C HIS A 93 4.45 11.53 0.56
N LEU A 94 5.35 11.15 -0.35
CA LEU A 94 5.18 11.33 -1.78
C LEU A 94 5.12 9.96 -2.46
N PRO A 95 4.00 9.58 -3.09
CA PRO A 95 2.74 10.33 -3.27
C PRO A 95 1.91 10.47 -1.98
N ASP A 96 0.88 11.34 -1.99
CA ASP A 96 -0.13 11.41 -0.93
C ASP A 96 -0.87 10.08 -0.79
N LEU A 97 -0.68 9.42 0.35
CA LEU A 97 -1.23 8.09 0.61
C LEU A 97 -2.73 8.11 0.91
N ARG A 98 -3.30 9.21 1.41
CA ARG A 98 -4.74 9.28 1.67
C ARG A 98 -5.55 9.29 0.38
N ALA A 99 -5.01 9.93 -0.66
CA ALA A 99 -5.59 9.93 -2.00
C ALA A 99 -5.43 8.57 -2.72
N ARG A 100 -4.49 7.73 -2.28
CA ARG A 100 -4.13 6.44 -2.91
C ARG A 100 -4.70 5.22 -2.20
N THR A 101 -5.26 5.39 -1.00
CA THR A 101 -5.76 4.30 -0.17
C THR A 101 -7.22 4.52 0.18
N THR A 102 -7.94 3.42 0.41
CA THR A 102 -9.31 3.50 0.94
C THR A 102 -9.29 3.62 2.46
N GLU A 103 -10.41 4.08 3.03
CA GLU A 103 -10.55 4.09 4.48
C GLU A 103 -10.51 2.67 5.08
N ASN A 104 -11.07 1.67 4.38
CA ASN A 104 -10.99 0.28 4.83
C ASN A 104 -9.53 -0.21 4.92
N GLN A 105 -8.69 0.11 3.94
CA GLN A 105 -7.27 -0.26 3.96
C GLN A 105 -6.53 0.39 5.13
N ARG A 106 -6.72 1.70 5.34
CA ARG A 106 -6.10 2.42 6.47
C ARG A 106 -6.51 1.83 7.82
N ARG A 107 -7.81 1.62 8.03
CA ARG A 107 -8.33 0.99 9.25
C ARG A 107 -7.83 -0.45 9.41
N GLY A 108 -7.72 -1.19 8.32
CA GLY A 108 -7.22 -2.56 8.32
C GLY A 108 -5.76 -2.67 8.75
N VAL A 109 -4.88 -1.81 8.22
CA VAL A 109 -3.48 -1.74 8.68
C VAL A 109 -3.41 -1.29 10.13
N ARG A 110 -4.18 -0.27 10.53
CA ARG A 110 -4.27 0.15 11.95
C ARG A 110 -4.68 -1.03 12.84
N ARG A 111 -5.69 -1.78 12.42
CA ARG A 111 -6.24 -2.91 13.16
C ARG A 111 -5.22 -4.04 13.30
N TRP A 112 -4.53 -4.42 12.22
CA TRP A 112 -3.47 -5.42 12.27
C TRP A 112 -2.38 -5.06 13.28
N ILE A 113 -1.95 -3.79 13.30
CA ILE A 113 -0.95 -3.33 14.27
C ILE A 113 -1.50 -3.38 15.70
N ALA A 114 -2.75 -2.94 15.91
CA ALA A 114 -3.43 -3.04 17.20
C ALA A 114 -3.56 -4.49 17.70
N GLU A 115 -3.68 -5.46 16.78
CA GLU A 115 -3.73 -6.91 17.05
C GLU A 115 -2.35 -7.55 17.24
N GLY A 116 -1.29 -6.73 17.36
CA GLY A 116 0.07 -7.19 17.64
C GLY A 116 0.91 -7.44 16.40
N ALA A 117 0.48 -7.00 15.22
CA ALA A 117 1.22 -7.07 13.96
C ALA A 117 1.74 -8.48 13.62
N GLN A 118 0.90 -9.50 13.81
CA GLN A 118 1.28 -10.92 13.66
C GLN A 118 1.57 -11.31 12.20
N ASN A 119 2.43 -12.30 11.99
CA ASN A 119 2.68 -12.95 10.69
C ASN A 119 1.82 -14.21 10.53
N ASN A 120 0.57 -14.06 10.08
CA ASN A 120 -0.47 -15.11 10.00
C ASN A 120 -1.14 -15.18 8.62
#